data_AF-A0A0B6YSZ0-F1
#
_entry.id   AF-A0A0B6YSZ0-F1
#
_cell.length_a   1.000
_cell.length_b   1.000
_cell.length_c   1.000
_cell.angle_alpha   90.00
_cell.angle_beta   90.00
_cell.angle_gamma   90.00
#
_symmetry.space_group_name_H-M   'P 1'
#
loop_
_entity.id
_entity.type
_entity.pdbx_description
1 polymer ?
#
loop_
_entity_poly.entity_id
_entity_poly.type
_entity_poly.pdbx_seq_one_letter_code
_entity_poly.pdbx_strand_id
1 'polypeptide(L)'
;MAQKDEEHCTVFKIRRCFLWNNQYFQLDMYQEPAPPRCKGLILLETFTTELDKPTLPSFLTVEGEVTNDPYYSMYNLSHKDEQTAALFASLIT
;
A
#
# COMPACT_ATOMS: atom_id res chain seq x y z
N MET A 1 24.36 -17.48 -4.86
CA MET A 1 22.91 -17.27 -4.66
C MET A 1 22.73 -16.61 -3.30
N ALA A 2 22.42 -15.31 -3.25
CA ALA A 2 21.79 -14.61 -2.13
C ALA A 2 21.76 -13.10 -2.47
N GLN A 3 20.83 -12.68 -3.34
CA GLN A 3 20.51 -11.26 -3.48
C GLN A 3 19.39 -10.95 -2.48
N LYS A 4 19.70 -11.07 -1.19
CA LYS A 4 18.81 -10.63 -0.12
C LYS A 4 19.34 -9.29 0.37
N ASP A 5 18.58 -8.25 0.13
CA ASP A 5 18.86 -6.93 0.67
C ASP A 5 18.65 -6.95 2.19
N GLU A 6 19.67 -6.54 2.94
CA GLU A 6 19.64 -6.53 4.40
C GLU A 6 18.77 -5.40 4.96
N GLU A 7 18.46 -4.36 4.17
CA GLU A 7 17.62 -3.23 4.58
C GLU A 7 16.12 -3.54 4.45
N HIS A 8 15.77 -4.62 3.74
CA HIS A 8 14.39 -5.01 3.47
C HIS A 8 13.98 -6.28 4.23
N CYS A 9 12.69 -6.37 4.54
CA CYS A 9 12.08 -7.48 5.25
C CYS A 9 10.89 -8.07 4.47
N THR A 10 10.48 -9.27 4.86
CA THR A 10 9.28 -9.90 4.30
C THR A 10 8.04 -9.18 4.83
N VAL A 11 7.17 -8.76 3.92
CA VAL A 11 5.89 -8.12 4.25
C VAL A 11 4.76 -9.12 4.05
N PHE A 12 3.92 -9.28 5.07
CA PHE A 12 2.77 -10.18 5.04
C PHE A 12 1.51 -9.40 4.74
N LYS A 13 0.66 -9.94 3.86
CA LYS A 13 -0.63 -9.33 3.52
C LYS A 13 -1.66 -10.37 3.11
N ILE A 14 -2.93 -10.04 3.31
CA ILE A 14 -4.07 -10.76 2.75
C ILE A 14 -4.58 -9.95 1.57
N ARG A 15 -4.51 -10.52 0.37
CA ARG A 15 -5.04 -9.93 -0.86
C ARG A 15 -6.42 -10.49 -1.15
N ARG A 16 -7.45 -9.65 -1.14
CA ARG A 16 -8.79 -9.99 -1.61
C ARG A 16 -8.99 -9.42 -3.01
N CYS A 17 -9.26 -10.29 -3.96
CA CYS A 17 -9.53 -9.89 -5.34
C CYS A 17 -11.03 -9.94 -5.60
N PHE A 18 -11.56 -8.93 -6.28
CA PHE A 18 -12.96 -8.90 -6.67
C PHE A 18 -13.18 -8.08 -7.94
N LEU A 19 -14.29 -8.36 -8.63
CA LEU A 19 -14.74 -7.59 -9.78
C LEU A 19 -15.86 -6.65 -9.32
N TRP A 20 -15.79 -5.39 -9.73
CA TRP A 20 -16.84 -4.40 -9.49
C TRP A 20 -16.95 -3.48 -10.69
N ASN A 21 -18.15 -3.28 -11.23
CA ASN A 21 -18.39 -2.47 -12.44
C ASN A 21 -17.43 -2.80 -13.60
N ASN A 22 -17.21 -4.09 -13.85
CA ASN A 22 -16.28 -4.57 -14.89
C ASN A 22 -14.81 -4.15 -14.70
N GLN A 23 -14.45 -3.61 -13.53
CA GLN A 23 -13.09 -3.28 -13.13
C GLN A 23 -12.61 -4.27 -12.08
N TYR A 24 -11.39 -4.76 -12.24
CA TYR A 24 -10.77 -5.69 -11.31
C TYR A 24 -10.01 -4.94 -10.21
N PHE A 25 -10.26 -5.30 -8.96
CA PHE A 25 -9.64 -4.67 -7.80
C PHE A 25 -8.91 -5.71 -6.95
N GLN A 26 -7.80 -5.26 -6.35
CA GLN A 26 -7.02 -6.00 -5.36
C GLN A 26 -6.99 -5.18 -4.07
N LEU A 27 -7.55 -5.74 -3.01
CA LEU A 27 -7.54 -5.13 -1.68
C LEU A 27 -6.50 -5.84 -0.81
N ASP A 28 -5.42 -5.14 -0.52
CA ASP A 28 -4.29 -5.61 0.26
C ASP A 28 -4.40 -5.13 1.70
N MET A 29 -4.62 -6.07 2.62
CA MET A 29 -4.64 -5.81 4.05
C MET A 29 -3.33 -6.33 4.66
N TYR A 30 -2.45 -5.42 5.07
CA TYR A 30 -1.14 -5.76 5.64
C TYR A 30 -1.31 -6.40 7.03
N GLN A 31 -0.52 -7.43 7.31
CA GLN A 31 -0.63 -8.27 8.51
C GLN A 31 0.66 -8.25 9.32
N GLU A 32 0.53 -8.41 10.64
CA GLU A 32 1.69 -8.59 11.51
C GLU A 32 2.29 -10.01 11.34
N PRO A 33 3.63 -10.19 11.46
CA PRO A 33 4.63 -9.16 11.73
C PRO A 33 4.94 -8.30 10.50
N ALA A 34 4.94 -6.97 10.65
CA ALA A 34 5.26 -6.04 9.56
C ALA A 34 5.97 -4.78 10.09
N PRO A 35 6.69 -4.03 9.21
CA PRO A 35 7.22 -2.73 9.56
C PRO A 35 6.12 -1.79 10.11
N PRO A 36 6.46 -0.85 11.02
CA PRO A 36 5.47 0.05 11.64
C PRO A 36 4.58 0.79 10.63
N ARG A 37 5.15 1.19 9.47
CA ARG A 37 4.43 1.86 8.37
C ARG A 37 3.31 1.03 7.72
N CYS A 38 3.37 -0.30 7.85
CA CYS A 38 2.38 -1.22 7.29
C CYS A 38 1.26 -1.56 8.29
N LYS A 39 1.38 -1.16 9.56
CA LYS A 39 0.43 -1.54 10.60
C LYS A 39 -0.93 -0.87 10.36
N GLY A 40 -1.96 -1.69 10.16
CA GLY A 40 -3.31 -1.22 9.84
C GLY A 40 -3.48 -0.67 8.43
N LEU A 41 -2.45 -0.74 7.58
CA LEU A 41 -2.50 -0.26 6.20
C LEU A 41 -3.39 -1.19 5.35
N ILE A 42 -4.27 -0.57 4.56
CA ILE A 42 -5.05 -1.24 3.53
C ILE A 42 -4.88 -0.48 2.22
N LEU A 43 -4.46 -1.16 1.16
CA LEU A 43 -4.32 -0.58 -0.17
C LEU A 43 -5.33 -1.20 -1.13
N LEU A 44 -6.03 -0.35 -1.89
CA LEU A 44 -6.88 -0.77 -3.00
C LEU A 44 -6.13 -0.49 -4.31
N GLU A 45 -5.65 -1.56 -4.96
CA GLU A 45 -4.96 -1.50 -6.24
C GLU A 45 -5.90 -1.89 -7.37
N THR A 46 -5.74 -1.22 -8.51
CA THR A 46 -6.46 -1.55 -9.74
C THR A 46 -5.62 -1.15 -10.94
N PHE A 47 -5.78 -1.87 -12.06
CA PHE A 47 -5.12 -1.55 -13.32
C PHE A 47 -6.19 -1.22 -14.35
N THR A 48 -6.13 -0.02 -14.91
CA THR A 48 -7.03 0.42 -15.98
C THR A 48 -6.24 1.05 -17.12
N THR A 49 -6.74 0.87 -18.34
CA THR A 49 -6.25 1.59 -19.52
C THR A 49 -7.08 2.84 -19.81
N GLU A 50 -8.14 3.07 -19.05
CA GLU A 50 -8.97 4.26 -19.16
C GLU A 50 -8.22 5.47 -18.58
N LEU A 51 -8.39 6.63 -19.22
CA LEU A 51 -7.79 7.89 -18.77
C LEU A 51 -8.53 8.48 -17.57
N ASP A 52 -9.81 8.13 -17.43
CA ASP A 52 -10.66 8.60 -16.34
C ASP A 52 -10.40 7.79 -15.06
N LYS A 53 -10.66 8.41 -13.90
CA LYS A 53 -10.51 7.72 -12.62
C LYS A 53 -11.52 6.58 -12.52
N PRO A 54 -11.10 5.38 -12.07
CA PRO A 54 -12.00 4.25 -11.93
C PRO A 54 -13.11 4.57 -10.91
N THR A 55 -14.33 4.14 -11.21
CA THR A 55 -15.44 4.26 -10.25
C THR A 55 -15.19 3.32 -9.08
N LEU A 56 -15.04 3.88 -7.89
CA LEU A 56 -14.74 3.12 -6.68
C LEU A 56 -16.00 2.44 -6.13
N PRO A 57 -15.87 1.24 -5.52
CA PRO A 57 -17.00 0.55 -4.91
C PRO A 57 -17.57 1.34 -3.72
N SER A 58 -18.88 1.58 -3.71
CA SER A 58 -19.57 2.40 -2.70
C SER A 58 -19.54 1.82 -1.28
N PHE A 59 -19.25 0.53 -1.14
CA PHE A 59 -19.10 -0.15 0.15
C PHE A 59 -17.72 0.05 0.78
N LEU A 60 -16.79 0.73 0.11
CA LEU A 60 -15.48 1.09 0.65
C LEU A 60 -15.41 2.58 0.94
N THR A 61 -14.82 2.93 2.08
CA THR A 61 -14.41 4.31 2.38
C THR A 61 -12.95 4.45 1.97
N VAL A 62 -12.67 5.26 0.96
CA VAL A 62 -11.31 5.50 0.46
C VAL A 62 -10.80 6.82 1.02
N GLU A 63 -9.69 6.77 1.74
CA GLU A 63 -9.10 7.95 2.42
C GLU A 63 -8.36 8.88 1.46
N GLY A 64 -7.72 8.33 0.42
CA GLY A 64 -6.96 9.12 -0.55
C GLY A 64 -6.38 8.29 -1.69
N GLU A 65 -5.97 8.97 -2.76
CA GLU A 65 -5.29 8.37 -3.91
C GLU A 65 -3.77 8.43 -3.71
N VAL A 66 -3.11 7.26 -3.75
CA VAL A 66 -1.67 7.12 -3.46
C VAL A 66 -0.86 6.52 -4.63
N THR A 67 -1.44 6.45 -5.83
CA THR A 67 -0.88 5.74 -7.00
C THR A 67 0.55 6.16 -7.35
N ASN A 68 0.86 7.46 -7.22
CA ASN A 68 2.18 8.02 -7.56
C ASN A 68 3.02 8.34 -6.33
N ASP A 69 2.58 7.94 -5.14
CA ASP A 69 3.31 8.19 -3.91
C ASP A 69 4.31 7.04 -3.66
N PRO A 70 5.63 7.30 -3.77
CA PRO A 70 6.63 6.26 -3.58
C PRO A 70 6.60 5.66 -2.17
N TYR A 71 6.06 6.36 -1.17
CA TYR A 71 5.94 5.86 0.20
C TYR A 71 5.19 4.52 0.27
N TYR A 72 4.16 4.35 -0.57
CA TYR A 72 3.31 3.15 -0.61
C TYR A 72 3.81 2.07 -1.59
N SER A 73 4.97 2.27 -2.22
CA SER A 73 5.59 1.24 -3.05
C SER A 73 6.03 0.03 -2.22
N MET A 74 5.99 -1.18 -2.79
CA MET A 74 6.43 -2.39 -2.07
C MET A 74 7.87 -2.30 -1.59
N TYR A 75 8.73 -1.58 -2.33
CA TYR A 75 10.11 -1.32 -1.94
C TYR A 75 10.14 -0.56 -0.60
N ASN A 76 9.52 0.62 -0.53
CA ASN A 76 9.49 1.40 0.71
C ASN A 76 8.71 0.71 1.83
N LEU A 77 7.60 0.01 1.53
CA LEU A 77 6.85 -0.72 2.56
C LEU A 77 7.62 -1.89 3.18
N SER A 78 8.61 -2.45 2.46
CA SER A 78 9.43 -3.54 2.97
C SER A 78 10.71 -3.09 3.69
N HIS A 79 11.04 -1.80 3.69
CA HIS A 79 12.20 -1.28 4.39
C HIS A 79 12.04 -1.40 5.91
N LYS A 80 13.12 -1.80 6.59
CA LYS A 80 13.14 -2.03 8.04
C LYS A 80 13.12 -0.77 8.91
N ASP A 81 13.46 0.40 8.35
CA ASP A 81 13.71 1.60 9.15
C ASP A 81 12.42 2.27 9.62
N GLU A 82 12.46 2.84 10.83
CA GLU A 82 11.43 3.72 11.40
C GLU A 82 11.50 5.16 10.86
N GLN A 83 12.58 5.54 10.14
CA GLN A 83 12.93 6.94 9.92
C GLN A 83 11.99 7.75 9.02
N THR A 84 11.14 7.11 8.20
CA THR A 84 10.22 7.85 7.32
C THR A 84 9.01 8.42 8.08
N ALA A 85 8.62 7.83 9.22
CA ALA A 85 7.51 8.34 10.03
C ALA A 85 7.88 9.66 10.76
N ALA A 86 9.17 9.87 11.07
CA ALA A 86 9.64 11.03 11.81
C ALA A 86 9.65 12.33 10.98
N LEU A 87 9.81 12.25 9.65
CA LEU A 87 9.84 13.42 8.77
C LEU A 87 8.45 14.04 8.53
N PHE A 88 7.37 13.27 8.68
CA PHE A 88 6.01 13.81 8.59
C PHE A 88 5.52 14.37 9.93
N ALA A 89 5.98 13.84 11.06
CA ALA A 89 5.62 14.35 12.39
C ALA A 89 6.22 15.75 12.67
N SER A 90 7.36 16.09 12.07
CA SER A 90 8.01 17.40 12.25
C SER A 90 7.45 18.53 11.38
N LEU A 91 6.55 18.23 10.43
CA LEU A 91 5.89 19.23 9.58
C LEU A 91 4.55 19.72 10.15
N ILE A 92 4.12 19.18 11.30
CA ILE A 92 2.84 19.51 11.95
C ILE A 92 3.01 19.98 13.41
N THR A 93 4.22 20.35 13.82
CA THR A 93 4.51 21.05 15.09
C THR A 93 5.03 22.44 14.79
#